data_AF-A0AAE1U2A4-F1
#
_entry.id   AF-A0AAE1U2A4-F1
#
_cell.length_a   1.000
_cell.length_b   1.000
_cell.length_c   1.000
_cell.angle_alpha   90.00
_cell.angle_beta   90.00
_cell.angle_gamma   90.00
#
_symmetry.space_group_name_H-M   'P 1'
#
loop_
_entity.id
_entity.type
_entity.pdbx_description
1 polymer ?
#
loop_
_entity_poly.entity_id
_entity_poly.type
_entity_poly.pdbx_seq_one_letter_code
_entity_poly.pdbx_strand_id
1 'polypeptide(L)'
;MIRLEEWSNRWLLTFNVNKCKSMHIGYNNQQADYHLNDTVLQKTSEEKDLGILVSRDLKPSAHVAKIAAKANSRLGIIRRNFTFPSKEIVVPLYLSRPILDYGAQA
;
A
#
# COMPACT_ATOMS: atom_id res chain seq x y z
N MET A 1 7.76 -19.54 -23.58
CA MET A 1 7.46 -18.51 -22.57
C MET A 1 8.57 -18.61 -21.52
N ILE A 2 9.35 -17.54 -21.31
CA ILE A 2 10.49 -17.54 -20.37
C ILE A 2 9.93 -17.42 -18.94
N ARG A 3 10.43 -18.21 -17.98
CA ARG A 3 10.00 -18.09 -16.57
C ARG A 3 10.52 -16.77 -16.00
N LEU A 4 9.75 -16.10 -15.12
CA LEU A 4 10.13 -14.78 -14.59
C LEU A 4 11.50 -14.79 -13.91
N GLU A 5 11.86 -15.91 -13.27
CA GLU A 5 13.17 -16.16 -12.70
C GLU A 5 14.30 -16.17 -13.74
N GLU A 6 14.12 -16.88 -14.86
CA GLU A 6 15.09 -16.92 -15.96
C GLU A 6 15.34 -15.53 -16.54
N TRP A 7 14.28 -14.72 -16.67
CA TRP A 7 14.39 -13.33 -17.05
C TRP A 7 15.21 -12.54 -16.02
N SER A 8 14.88 -12.61 -14.74
CA SER A 8 15.60 -11.94 -13.65
C SER A 8 17.10 -12.30 -13.67
N ASN A 9 17.42 -13.59 -13.82
CA ASN A 9 18.79 -14.08 -13.85
C ASN A 9 19.55 -13.57 -15.08
N ARG A 10 18.92 -13.58 -16.27
CA ARG A 10 19.53 -13.04 -17.50
C ARG A 10 19.90 -11.56 -17.39
N TRP A 11 19.09 -10.79 -16.67
CA TRP A 11 19.30 -9.35 -16.50
C TRP A 11 20.03 -8.99 -15.21
N LEU A 12 20.48 -9.97 -14.42
CA LEU A 12 21.17 -9.78 -13.14
C LEU A 12 20.34 -8.96 -12.12
N LEU A 13 19.02 -9.10 -12.15
CA LEU A 13 18.06 -8.40 -11.28
C LEU A 13 17.32 -9.38 -10.37
N THR A 14 18.01 -9.89 -9.35
CA THR A 14 17.46 -10.90 -8.44
C THR A 14 16.28 -10.40 -7.61
N PHE A 15 15.28 -11.25 -7.44
CA PHE A 15 14.12 -10.93 -6.60
C PHE A 15 14.44 -11.04 -5.10
N ASN A 16 13.92 -10.10 -4.32
CA ASN A 16 13.82 -10.27 -2.87
C ASN A 16 12.55 -11.07 -2.54
N VAL A 17 12.68 -12.39 -2.53
CA VAL A 17 11.55 -13.32 -2.34
C VAL A 17 10.75 -13.03 -1.07
N ASN A 18 11.40 -12.58 0.01
CA ASN A 18 10.71 -12.25 1.27
C ASN A 18 9.74 -11.06 1.14
N LYS A 19 9.97 -10.17 0.18
CA LYS A 19 9.08 -9.04 -0.14
C LYS A 19 8.04 -9.38 -1.21
N CYS A 20 8.21 -10.49 -1.92
CA CYS A 20 7.24 -10.97 -2.90
C CYS A 20 6.12 -11.74 -2.20
N LYS A 21 4.87 -11.39 -2.51
CA LYS A 21 3.67 -12.04 -1.97
C LYS A 21 2.74 -12.42 -3.11
N SER A 22 1.94 -13.47 -2.89
CA SER A 22 0.87 -13.87 -3.80
C SER A 22 -0.48 -13.44 -3.22
N MET A 23 -1.31 -12.75 -4.02
CA MET A 23 -2.67 -12.39 -3.64
C MET A 23 -3.65 -13.03 -4.62
N HIS A 24 -4.53 -13.87 -4.10
CA HIS A 24 -5.59 -14.50 -4.89
C HIS A 24 -6.82 -13.61 -4.90
N ILE A 25 -7.28 -13.24 -6.10
CA ILE A 25 -8.45 -12.38 -6.34
C ILE A 25 -9.47 -13.16 -7.17
N GLY A 26 -10.77 -12.90 -6.94
CA GLY A 26 -11.88 -13.52 -7.67
C GLY A 26 -12.47 -14.76 -6.99
N TYR A 27 -13.73 -15.08 -7.34
CA TYR A 27 -14.53 -16.11 -6.67
C TYR A 27 -14.10 -17.56 -6.99
N ASN A 28 -13.65 -17.82 -8.22
CA ASN A 28 -13.26 -19.17 -8.68
C ASN A 28 -11.73 -19.36 -8.69
N ASN A 29 -11.02 -18.66 -7.81
CA ASN A 29 -9.56 -18.77 -7.74
C ASN A 29 -9.18 -20.09 -7.05
N GLN A 30 -8.40 -20.94 -7.74
CA GLN A 30 -7.92 -22.23 -7.21
C GLN A 30 -6.89 -22.09 -6.08
N GLN A 31 -6.42 -20.87 -5.80
CA GLN A 31 -5.45 -20.56 -4.75
C GLN A 31 -4.15 -21.36 -4.86
N ALA A 32 -3.69 -21.59 -6.10
CA ALA A 32 -2.47 -22.32 -6.39
C ALA A 32 -1.24 -21.69 -5.73
N ASP A 33 -0.29 -22.53 -5.34
CA ASP A 33 0.97 -22.06 -4.81
C ASP A 33 1.86 -21.53 -5.95
N TYR A 34 2.31 -20.28 -5.79
CA TYR A 34 3.26 -19.67 -6.70
C TYR A 34 4.66 -19.82 -6.12
N HIS A 35 5.57 -20.32 -6.95
CA HIS A 35 6.97 -20.48 -6.59
C HIS A 35 7.80 -19.39 -7.29
N LEU A 36 8.73 -18.81 -6.55
CA LEU A 36 9.77 -17.94 -7.08
C LEU A 36 11.10 -18.53 -6.63
N ASN A 37 11.89 -19.00 -7.59
CA ASN A 37 13.01 -19.92 -7.33
C ASN A 37 12.48 -21.17 -6.60
N ASP A 38 13.23 -21.70 -5.62
CA ASP A 38 12.84 -22.87 -4.82
C ASP A 38 11.93 -22.52 -3.62
N THR A 39 11.34 -21.32 -3.58
CA THR A 39 10.54 -20.84 -2.44
C THR A 39 9.09 -20.57 -2.83
N VAL A 40 8.16 -21.08 -2.03
CA VAL A 40 6.73 -20.76 -2.15
C VAL A 40 6.49 -19.33 -1.67
N LEU A 41 5.83 -18.52 -2.49
CA LEU A 41 5.45 -17.16 -2.14
C LEU A 41 4.39 -17.16 -1.03
N GLN A 42 4.61 -16.33 -0.02
CA GLN A 42 3.63 -16.14 1.05
C GLN A 42 2.34 -15.54 0.48
N LYS A 43 1.22 -16.19 0.79
CA LYS A 43 -0.12 -15.71 0.46
C LYS A 43 -0.49 -14.51 1.34
N THR A 44 -1.14 -13.52 0.75
CA THR A 44 -1.69 -12.36 1.45
C THR A 44 -3.13 -12.05 1.04
N SER A 45 -3.86 -11.38 1.91
CA SER A 45 -5.18 -10.79 1.64
C SER A 45 -5.11 -9.29 1.40
N GLU A 46 -4.02 -8.63 1.81
CA GLU A 46 -3.79 -7.21 1.62
C GLU A 46 -2.31 -6.96 1.36
N GLU A 47 -2.00 -6.11 0.39
CA GLU A 47 -0.61 -5.74 0.09
C GLU A 47 -0.54 -4.25 -0.25
N LYS A 48 0.57 -3.62 0.12
CA LYS A 48 0.76 -2.20 -0.13
C LYS A 48 1.66 -2.01 -1.34
N ASP A 49 1.11 -1.45 -2.41
CA ASP A 49 1.87 -1.11 -3.60
C ASP A 49 1.88 0.41 -3.82
N LEU A 50 3.08 0.97 -3.98
CA LEU A 50 3.31 2.42 -4.16
C LEU A 50 2.48 3.31 -3.22
N GLY A 51 2.28 2.93 -1.95
CA GLY A 51 1.49 3.75 -1.02
C GLY A 51 0.00 3.41 -0.94
N ILE A 52 -0.54 2.71 -1.92
CA ILE A 52 -1.94 2.26 -2.00
C ILE A 52 -2.05 0.88 -1.37
N LEU A 53 -3.09 0.68 -0.56
CA LEU A 53 -3.37 -0.62 0.04
C LEU A 53 -4.39 -1.33 -0.85
N VAL A 54 -4.01 -2.47 -1.42
CA VAL A 54 -4.88 -3.30 -2.25
C VAL A 54 -5.33 -4.48 -1.41
N SER A 55 -6.63 -4.71 -1.34
CA SER A 55 -7.23 -5.87 -0.66
C SER A 55 -7.73 -6.89 -1.69
N ARG A 56 -7.82 -8.15 -1.27
CA ARG A 56 -8.33 -9.27 -2.08
C ARG A 56 -9.72 -9.00 -2.67
N ASP A 57 -10.57 -8.30 -1.93
CA ASP A 57 -11.93 -7.97 -2.35
C ASP A 57 -11.98 -6.74 -3.27
N LEU A 58 -10.82 -6.14 -3.56
CA LEU A 58 -10.63 -4.95 -4.39
C LEU A 58 -11.43 -3.73 -3.91
N LYS A 59 -11.89 -3.71 -2.66
CA LYS A 59 -12.63 -2.57 -2.12
C LYS A 59 -11.65 -1.52 -1.60
N PRO A 60 -11.86 -0.22 -1.92
CA PRO A 60 -11.00 0.85 -1.42
C PRO A 60 -11.15 1.10 0.08
N SER A 61 -12.16 0.50 0.73
CA SER A 61 -12.53 0.74 2.13
C SER A 61 -11.37 0.58 3.12
N ALA A 62 -10.56 -0.49 2.98
CA ALA A 62 -9.40 -0.73 3.84
C ALA A 62 -8.34 0.37 3.68
N HIS A 63 -8.07 0.76 2.42
CA HIS A 63 -7.15 1.85 2.12
C HIS A 63 -7.64 3.17 2.72
N VAL A 64 -8.90 3.55 2.44
CA VAL A 64 -9.51 4.79 2.92
C VAL A 64 -9.48 4.87 4.44
N ALA A 65 -9.86 3.79 5.14
CA ALA A 65 -9.82 3.74 6.60
C ALA A 65 -8.40 4.00 7.14
N LYS A 66 -7.38 3.37 6.53
CA LYS A 66 -5.98 3.53 6.93
C LYS A 66 -5.43 4.93 6.67
N ILE A 67 -5.78 5.52 5.53
CA ILE A 67 -5.39 6.89 5.16
C ILE A 67 -6.10 7.91 6.08
N ALA A 68 -7.39 7.74 6.35
CA ALA A 68 -8.14 8.59 7.26
C ALA A 68 -7.57 8.54 8.69
N ALA A 69 -7.25 7.34 9.20
CA ALA A 69 -6.60 7.19 10.50
C ALA A 69 -5.23 7.90 10.55
N LYS A 70 -4.42 7.77 9.49
CA LYS A 70 -3.13 8.47 9.39
C LYS A 70 -3.29 9.99 9.35
N ALA A 71 -4.28 10.51 8.62
CA ALA A 71 -4.60 11.92 8.59
C ALA A 71 -5.03 12.43 9.97
N ASN A 72 -5.93 11.70 10.65
CA ASN A 72 -6.38 12.02 12.01
C ASN A 72 -5.22 12.00 13.03
N SER A 73 -4.27 11.07 12.90
CA SER A 73 -3.08 11.06 13.74
C SER A 73 -2.24 12.33 13.57
N ARG A 74 -2.04 12.81 12.33
CA ARG A 74 -1.32 14.07 12.08
C ARG A 74 -2.09 15.27 12.63
N LEU A 75 -3.41 15.30 12.43
CA LEU A 75 -4.26 16.32 13.01
C LEU A 75 -4.17 16.35 14.54
N GLY A 76 -4.15 15.18 15.18
CA GLY A 76 -3.97 15.08 16.63
C GLY A 76 -2.62 15.62 17.12
N ILE A 77 -1.56 15.52 16.33
CA ILE A 77 -0.25 16.14 16.65
C ILE A 77 -0.35 17.66 16.55
N ILE A 78 -0.94 18.18 15.48
CA ILE A 78 -1.15 19.63 15.29
C ILE A 78 -1.93 20.21 16.47
N ARG A 79 -3.08 19.62 16.80
CA ARG A 79 -3.92 20.10 17.92
C ARG A 79 -3.20 20.11 19.28
N ARG A 80 -2.27 19.18 19.52
CA ARG A 80 -1.52 19.09 20.78
C ARG A 80 -0.40 20.12 20.91
N ASN A 81 0.18 20.56 19.78
CA ASN A 81 1.36 21.44 19.81
C ASN A 81 1.03 22.92 19.59
N PHE A 82 -0.20 23.24 19.15
CA PHE A 82 -0.63 24.62 18.90
C PHE A 82 -1.79 25.00 19.83
N THR A 83 -1.50 25.74 20.89
CA THR A 83 -2.48 26.17 21.92
C THR A 83 -3.37 27.33 21.43
N PHE A 84 -2.88 28.15 20.50
CA PHE A 84 -3.61 29.27 19.89
C PHE A 84 -3.47 29.24 18.36
N PRO A 85 -4.18 28.34 17.68
CA PRO A 85 -4.03 28.18 16.23
C PRO A 85 -4.65 29.38 15.51
N SER A 86 -3.82 30.28 14.98
CA SER A 86 -4.31 31.35 14.10
C SER A 86 -4.61 30.79 12.70
N LYS A 87 -5.44 31.48 11.92
CA LYS A 87 -5.78 31.05 10.55
C LYS A 87 -4.53 30.93 9.69
N GLU A 88 -3.55 31.80 9.91
CA GLU A 88 -2.26 31.86 9.22
C GLU A 88 -1.38 30.63 9.51
N ILE A 89 -1.58 29.95 10.64
CA ILE A 89 -0.84 28.74 11.02
C ILE A 89 -1.64 27.48 10.62
N VAL A 90 -2.94 27.48 10.89
CA VAL A 90 -3.81 26.31 10.65
C VAL A 90 -3.99 26.04 9.16
N VAL A 91 -4.24 27.07 8.36
CA VAL A 91 -4.55 26.89 6.94
C VAL A 91 -3.38 26.28 6.18
N PRO A 92 -2.12 26.76 6.28
CA PRO A 92 -0.98 26.09 5.64
C PRO A 92 -0.75 24.65 6.13
N LEU A 93 -0.93 24.41 7.44
CA LEU A 93 -0.77 23.07 8.01
C LEU A 93 -1.84 22.09 7.50
N TYR A 94 -3.09 22.54 7.32
CA TYR A 94 -4.18 21.73 6.77
C TYR A 94 -4.13 21.60 5.23
N LEU A 95 -3.67 22.64 4.52
CA LEU A 95 -3.54 22.64 3.06
C LEU A 95 -2.28 21.92 2.56
N SER A 96 -1.35 21.57 3.45
CA SER A 96 -0.36 20.53 3.18
C SER A 96 -1.07 19.17 3.05
N ARG A 97 -1.76 18.95 1.92
CA ARG A 97 -2.54 17.74 1.60
C ARG A 97 -1.79 16.69 0.74
N PRO A 98 -0.69 16.06 1.18
CA PRO A 98 -0.10 14.97 0.41
C PRO A 98 -0.62 13.57 0.78
N ILE A 99 -1.45 13.38 1.82
CA ILE A 99 -1.88 12.02 2.23
C ILE A 99 -3.24 11.60 1.68
N LEU A 100 -4.23 12.49 1.70
CA LEU A 100 -5.60 12.15 1.29
C LEU A 100 -5.77 12.14 -0.22
N ASP A 101 -5.00 12.99 -0.91
CA ASP A 101 -5.12 13.18 -2.35
C ASP A 101 -4.25 12.16 -3.12
N TYR A 102 -3.24 11.57 -2.46
CA TYR A 102 -2.36 10.57 -3.05
C TYR A 102 -3.05 9.22 -3.18
N GLY A 103 -3.24 8.74 -4.41
CA GLY A 103 -3.92 7.48 -4.70
C GLY A 103 -5.45 7.58 -4.72
N ALA A 104 -5.99 8.81 -4.71
CA ALA A 104 -7.41 9.04 -4.96
C ALA A 104 -7.77 8.67 -6.40
N GLN A 105 -8.91 8.00 -6.58
CA GLN A 105 -9.46 7.69 -7.89
C GLN A 105 -9.94 8.99 -8.56
N ALA A 106 -9.54 9.21 -9.83
CA ALA A 106 -9.93 10.37 -10.63
C ALA A 106 -11.41 10.32 -11.05
#